data_AF-A0A432H5Y8-F1
#
_entry.id   AF-A0A432H5Y8-F1
#
_cell.length_a   1.000
_cell.length_b   1.000
_cell.length_c   1.000
_cell.angle_alpha   90.00
_cell.angle_beta   90.00
_cell.angle_gamma   90.00
#
_symmetry.space_group_name_H-M   'P 1'
#
loop_
_entity.id
_entity.type
_entity.pdbx_description
1 polymer ?
#
loop_
_entity_poly.entity_id
_entity_poly.type
_entity_poly.pdbx_seq_one_letter_code
_entity_poly.pdbx_strand_id
1 'polypeptide(L)' 'DMPDNSEADKAMKAMNGSEFKGRQIKVNQAKPRGDRSSRRPRY' A
#
# COMPACT_ATOMS: atom_id res chain seq x y z
N ASP A 1 -9.00 5.20 -12.87
CA ASP A 1 -8.52 3.81 -12.66
C ASP A 1 -7.24 3.57 -13.43
N MET A 2 -6.36 2.73 -12.88
CA MET A 2 -5.31 2.04 -13.64
C MET A 2 -5.92 0.69 -14.07
N PRO A 3 -6.38 0.56 -15.31
CA PRO A 3 -7.10 -0.64 -15.74
C PRO A 3 -6.18 -1.82 -16.00
N ASP A 4 -4.89 -1.58 -16.24
CA ASP A 4 -3.90 -2.62 -16.54
C ASP A 4 -3.01 -2.91 -15.33
N ASN A 5 -3.18 -4.12 -14.77
CA ASN A 5 -2.30 -4.68 -13.75
C ASN A 5 -0.80 -4.65 -14.17
N SER A 6 -0.52 -4.64 -15.47
CA SER A 6 0.85 -4.60 -16.02
C SER A 6 1.60 -3.30 -15.70
N GLU A 7 0.91 -2.15 -15.73
CA GLU A 7 1.52 -0.87 -15.37
C GLU A 7 1.72 -0.76 -13.85
N ALA A 8 0.75 -1.27 -13.09
CA ALA A 8 0.84 -1.32 -11.63
C ALA A 8 2.07 -2.13 -11.17
N ASP A 9 2.35 -3.28 -11.78
CA ASP A 9 3.52 -4.10 -11.44
C ASP A 9 4.86 -3.42 -11.75
N LYS A 10 4.95 -2.72 -12.89
CA LYS A 10 6.14 -1.94 -13.25
C LYS A 10 6.38 -0.80 -12.26
N ALA A 11 5.32 -0.07 -11.92
CA ALA A 11 5.39 1.02 -10.94
C ALA A 11 5.74 0.51 -9.54
N MET A 12 5.17 -0.63 -9.11
CA MET A 12 5.51 -1.26 -7.83
C MET A 12 6.99 -1.62 -7.77
N LYS A 13 7.55 -2.27 -8.80
CA LYS A 13 8.98 -2.62 -8.82
C LYS A 13 9.89 -1.40 -8.81
N ALA A 14 9.53 -0.33 -9.52
CA ALA A 14 10.33 0.88 -9.62
C ALA A 14 10.27 1.75 -8.34
N MET A 15 9.12 1.81 -7.67
CA MET A 15 8.92 2.69 -6.50
C MET A 15 9.09 1.98 -5.16
N ASN A 16 9.08 0.64 -5.12
CA ASN A 16 9.30 -0.10 -3.88
C ASN A 16 10.77 0.05 -3.42
N GLY A 17 10.96 0.70 -2.27
CA GLY A 17 12.28 1.07 -1.75
C GLY A 17 12.74 2.46 -2.19
N SER A 18 11.96 3.19 -2.99
CA SER A 18 12.27 4.57 -3.35
C SER A 18 12.18 5.50 -2.14
N GLU A 19 13.02 6.54 -2.12
CA GLU A 19 12.96 7.58 -1.11
C GLU A 19 11.82 8.54 -1.41
N PHE A 20 10.85 8.59 -0.51
CA PHE A 20 9.77 9.55 -0.56
C PHE A 20 9.77 10.38 0.72
N LYS A 21 10.00 11.69 0.57
CA LYS A 21 10.10 12.64 1.69
C LYS A 21 11.14 12.22 2.75
N GLY A 22 12.30 11.73 2.30
CA GLY A 22 13.40 11.31 3.16
C GLY A 22 13.17 9.98 3.89
N ARG A 23 12.18 9.18 3.47
CA ARG A 23 11.92 7.84 4.00
C ARG A 23 11.72 6.86 2.86
N GLN A 24 12.29 5.67 2.97
CA GLN A 24 12.03 4.61 2.01
C GLN A 24 10.58 4.13 2.16
N ILE A 25 9.86 4.07 1.04
CA ILE A 25 8.48 3.60 1.01
C ILE A 25 8.38 2.21 0.41
N LYS A 26 7.51 1.37 0.99
CA LYS A 26 7.18 0.04 0.45
C LYS A 26 5.87 0.13 -0.32
N VAL A 27 5.92 -0.12 -1.62
CA VAL A 27 4.73 -0.14 -2.48
C VAL A 27 4.27 -1.58 -2.65
N ASN A 28 3.01 -1.86 -2.32
CA ASN A 28 2.39 -3.18 -2.46
C ASN A 28 1.02 -3.04 -3.12
N GLN A 29 0.53 -4.13 -3.72
CA GLN A 29 -0.82 -4.20 -4.24
C GLN A 29 -1.83 -3.93 -3.13
N ALA A 30 -2.79 -3.05 -3.41
CA ALA A 30 -3.82 -2.68 -2.44
C ALA A 30 -4.68 -3.90 -2.10
N LYS A 31 -4.72 -4.27 -0.81
CA LYS A 31 -5.70 -5.22 -0.28
C LYS A 31 -6.87 -4.45 0.31
N PRO A 32 -8.12 -4.96 0.18
CA PRO A 32 -9.27 -4.34 0.83
C PRO A 32 -8.99 -4.20 2.33
N ARG A 33 -9.44 -3.08 2.91
CA ARG A 33 -9.30 -2.84 4.34
C ARG A 33 -10.13 -3.89 5.07
N GLY A 34 -9.47 -4.78 5.82
CA GLY A 34 -10.14 -5.77 6.65
C GLY A 34 -10.97 -5.10 7.75
N ASP A 35 -11.98 -5.83 8.23
CA ASP A 35 -12.88 -5.35 9.28
C ASP A 35 -12.05 -5.00 10.53
N ARG A 36 -12.13 -3.74 10.96
CA ARG A 36 -11.36 -3.27 12.11
C ARG A 36 -11.93 -3.94 13.34
N SER A 37 -11.18 -4.88 13.93
CA SER A 37 -11.51 -5.46 15.23
C SER A 37 -11.95 -4.35 16.19
N SER A 38 -13.19 -4.46 16.67
CA SER A 38 -13.84 -3.45 17.50
C SER A 38 -12.92 -3.13 18.67
N ARG A 39 -12.51 -1.86 18.78
CA ARG A 39 -11.70 -1.38 19.90
C ARG A 39 -12.37 -1.81 21.21
N ARG A 40 -11.69 -2.62 22.02
CA ARG A 40 -12.21 -3.02 23.34
C ARG A 40 -12.57 -1.75 24.13
N PRO A 41 -13.73 -1.71 24.79
CA PRO A 41 -14.10 -0.59 25.63
C PRO A 41 -13.00 -0.34 26.67
N ARG A 42 -12.49 0.89 26.75
CA ARG A 42 -11.68 1.33 27.87
C ARG A 42 -12.66 1.64 28.99
N TYR A 43 -12.74 0.76 29.98
CA TYR A 43 -13.34 1.05 31.28
C TYR A 43 -12.27 1.72 32.15
#